data_AF-A0A812QAS1-F1
#
_entry.id   AF-A0A812QAS1-F1
#
_cell.length_a   1.000
_cell.length_b   1.000
_cell.length_c   1.000
_cell.angle_alpha   90.00
_cell.angle_beta   90.00
_cell.angle_gamma   90.00
#
_symmetry.space_group_name_H-M   'P 1'
#
loop_
_entity.id
_entity.type
_entity.pdbx_description
1 polymer ?
#
loop_
_entity_poly.entity_id
_entity_poly.type
_entity_poly.pdbx_seq_one_letter_code
_entity_poly.pdbx_strand_id
1 'polypeptide(L)'
;MCQSHEVCHAGCNVAVWAATAGSYEMCVWLHEKRADFASTNKNGHGVLNKIAWRGHSEKLAGWMVNVDGVEAQLFARDWENELPLDRARQQGAQL
;
A
#
# COMPACT_ATOMS: atom_id res chain seq x y z
N MET A 1 15.40 16.75 -6.35
CA MET A 1 15.33 15.31 -6.03
C MET A 1 14.24 15.18 -4.98
N CYS A 2 13.06 14.64 -5.33
CA CYS A 2 11.95 14.50 -4.39
C CYS A 2 12.36 13.47 -3.34
N GLN A 3 12.40 13.84 -2.06
CA GLN A 3 12.85 12.92 -1.04
C GLN A 3 11.75 11.87 -0.80
N SER A 4 12.12 10.59 -0.72
CA SER A 4 11.18 9.45 -0.71
C SER A 4 10.22 9.40 0.50
N HIS A 5 10.40 10.31 1.45
CA HIS A 5 9.62 10.50 2.67
C HIS A 5 8.62 11.67 2.58
N GLU A 6 8.57 12.40 1.46
CA GLU A 6 7.60 13.48 1.30
C GLU A 6 6.17 12.91 1.21
N VAL A 7 5.28 13.46 2.04
CA VAL A 7 3.86 13.09 2.08
C VAL A 7 2.99 14.23 1.60
N CYS A 8 1.91 13.91 0.89
CA CYS A 8 0.93 14.91 0.51
C CYS A 8 0.08 15.37 1.73
N HIS A 9 -0.83 16.32 1.53
CA HIS A 9 -1.70 16.83 2.61
C HIS A 9 -2.48 15.71 3.36
N ALA A 10 -2.86 14.64 2.66
CA ALA A 10 -3.54 13.48 3.24
C ALA A 10 -2.60 12.51 4.00
N GLY A 11 -1.29 12.75 3.99
CA GLY A 11 -0.28 11.87 4.58
C GLY A 11 0.13 10.70 3.69
N CYS A 12 -0.32 10.65 2.42
CA CYS A 12 0.13 9.60 1.50
C CYS A 12 1.51 9.93 0.95
N ASN A 13 2.43 8.97 1.01
CA ASN A 13 3.73 9.04 0.36
C ASN A 13 3.67 8.49 -1.08
N VAL A 14 4.82 8.51 -1.77
CA VAL A 14 4.95 8.05 -3.16
C VAL A 14 4.60 6.58 -3.36
N ALA A 15 4.88 5.71 -2.38
CA ALA A 15 4.58 4.28 -2.46
C ALA A 15 3.07 4.02 -2.42
N VAL A 16 2.33 4.72 -1.56
CA VAL A 16 0.86 4.64 -1.49
C VAL A 16 0.22 5.03 -2.82
N TRP A 17 0.75 6.06 -3.50
CA TRP A 17 0.26 6.45 -4.83
C TRP A 17 0.58 5.43 -5.92
N ALA A 18 1.80 4.88 -5.92
CA ALA A 18 2.18 3.82 -6.87
C ALA A 18 1.32 2.55 -6.69
N ALA A 19 1.08 2.15 -5.44
CA ALA A 19 0.18 1.04 -5.11
C ALA A 19 -1.26 1.33 -5.54
N THR A 20 -1.74 2.56 -5.37
CA THR A 20 -3.08 2.99 -5.84
C THR A 20 -3.20 2.91 -7.36
N ALA A 21 -2.12 3.22 -8.09
CA ALA A 21 -2.08 3.11 -9.55
C ALA A 21 -2.00 1.67 -10.06
N GLY A 22 -1.60 0.71 -9.21
CA GLY A 22 -1.48 -0.70 -9.58
C GLY A 22 -0.24 -1.04 -10.41
N SER A 23 0.74 -0.14 -10.47
CA SER A 23 1.95 -0.35 -11.28
C SER A 23 3.01 -1.13 -10.50
N TYR A 24 3.18 -2.40 -10.84
CA TYR A 24 4.20 -3.28 -10.27
C TYR A 24 5.61 -2.74 -10.52
N GLU A 25 5.91 -2.34 -11.75
CA GLU A 25 7.23 -1.86 -12.16
C GLU A 25 7.61 -0.58 -11.41
N MET A 26 6.65 0.33 -11.19
CA MET A 26 6.87 1.54 -10.41
C MET A 26 7.13 1.22 -8.94
N CYS A 27 6.39 0.28 -8.35
CA CYS A 27 6.60 -0.15 -6.97
C CYS A 27 7.99 -0.77 -6.78
N VAL A 28 8.43 -1.62 -7.71
CA VAL A 28 9.79 -2.19 -7.69
C VAL A 28 10.84 -1.09 -7.81
N TRP A 29 10.68 -0.17 -8.75
CA TRP A 29 11.61 0.96 -8.92
C TRP A 29 11.69 1.84 -7.67
N LEU A 30 10.55 2.14 -7.04
CA LEU A 30 10.50 2.91 -5.79
C LEU A 30 11.15 2.16 -4.63
N HIS A 31 10.99 0.84 -4.55
CA HIS A 31 11.66 0.01 -3.55
C HIS A 31 13.19 0.03 -3.71
N GLU A 32 13.71 -0.02 -4.94
CA GLU A 32 15.14 0.19 -5.21
C GLU A 32 15.64 1.57 -4.76
N LYS A 33 14.76 2.59 -4.82
CA LYS A 33 15.03 3.94 -4.30
C LYS A 33 14.80 4.08 -2.79
N ARG A 34 14.54 2.98 -2.08
CA ARG A 34 14.26 2.96 -0.63
C ARG A 34 13.08 3.86 -0.26
N ALA A 35 12.03 3.83 -1.07
CA ALA A 35 10.76 4.41 -0.68
C ALA A 35 10.16 3.65 0.49
N ASP A 36 9.41 4.38 1.33
CA ASP A 36 8.76 3.81 2.49
C ASP A 36 7.40 3.21 2.09
N PHE A 37 7.28 1.88 2.17
CA PHE A 37 6.02 1.17 1.92
C PHE A 37 5.26 0.85 3.22
N ALA A 38 5.92 0.93 4.38
CA ALA A 38 5.39 0.49 5.66
C ALA A 38 4.51 1.56 6.32
N SER A 39 4.76 2.84 6.06
CA SER A 39 3.96 3.94 6.61
C SER A 39 2.53 3.96 6.08
N THR A 40 1.61 4.33 6.98
CA THR A 40 0.21 4.61 6.66
C THR A 40 -0.06 6.11 6.67
N ASN A 41 -1.06 6.53 5.91
CA ASN A 41 -1.48 7.93 5.88
C ASN A 41 -2.31 8.31 7.13
N LYS A 42 -2.84 9.54 7.19
CA LYS A 42 -3.63 10.04 8.32
C LYS A 42 -4.90 9.23 8.62
N ASN A 43 -5.40 8.47 7.65
CA ASN A 43 -6.59 7.63 7.77
C ASN A 43 -6.23 6.17 8.11
N GLY A 44 -4.95 5.87 8.37
CA GLY A 44 -4.47 4.50 8.55
C GLY A 44 -4.37 3.71 7.25
N HIS A 45 -4.43 4.36 6.08
CA HIS A 45 -4.30 3.68 4.79
C HIS A 45 -2.86 3.58 4.35
N GLY A 46 -2.35 2.36 4.25
CA GLY A 46 -1.09 2.05 3.61
C GLY A 46 -1.26 1.53 2.18
N VAL A 47 -0.19 0.93 1.66
CA VAL A 47 -0.16 0.35 0.31
C VAL A 47 -1.14 -0.81 0.16
N LEU A 48 -1.31 -1.64 1.19
CA LEU A 48 -2.22 -2.79 1.15
C LEU A 48 -3.69 -2.36 1.13
N ASN A 49 -4.08 -1.30 1.86
CA ASN A 49 -5.44 -0.75 1.76
C ASN A 49 -5.77 -0.33 0.32
N LYS A 50 -4.83 0.33 -0.37
CA LYS A 50 -5.06 0.82 -1.73
C LYS A 50 -5.12 -0.30 -2.76
N ILE A 51 -4.30 -1.34 -2.59
CA ILE A 51 -4.38 -2.56 -3.41
C ILE A 51 -5.72 -3.25 -3.22
N ALA A 52 -6.15 -3.45 -1.96
CA ALA A 52 -7.44 -4.05 -1.63
C ALA A 52 -8.63 -3.28 -2.23
N TRP A 53 -8.63 -1.94 -2.11
CA TRP A 53 -9.69 -1.09 -2.66
C TRP A 53 -9.83 -1.15 -4.16
N ARG A 54 -8.72 -1.30 -4.87
CA ARG A 54 -8.69 -1.26 -6.33
C ARG A 54 -8.80 -2.63 -6.97
N GLY A 55 -8.66 -3.70 -6.20
CA GLY A 55 -8.62 -5.06 -6.73
C GLY A 55 -7.44 -5.30 -7.67
N HIS A 56 -6.27 -4.74 -7.33
CA HIS A 56 -5.07 -4.89 -8.17
C HIS A 56 -4.57 -6.34 -8.21
N SER A 57 -3.76 -6.66 -9.24
CA SER A 57 -3.33 -8.03 -9.52
C SER A 57 -2.63 -8.74 -8.34
N GLU A 58 -2.82 -10.05 -8.26
CA GLU A 58 -2.15 -10.94 -7.28
C GLU A 58 -0.63 -10.79 -7.29
N LYS A 59 -0.04 -10.50 -8.46
CA LYS A 59 1.41 -10.27 -8.60
C LYS A 59 1.88 -9.07 -7.76
N LEU A 60 1.14 -7.95 -7.83
CA LEU A 60 1.47 -6.76 -7.05
C LEU A 60 1.20 -7.00 -5.57
N ALA A 61 0.06 -7.59 -5.23
CA ALA A 61 -0.30 -7.92 -3.85
C ALA A 61 0.72 -8.84 -3.18
N GLY A 62 1.03 -9.97 -3.82
CA GLY A 62 1.98 -10.96 -3.30
C GLY A 62 3.39 -10.40 -3.16
N TRP A 63 3.85 -9.57 -4.10
CA TRP A 63 5.13 -8.88 -3.93
C TRP A 63 5.09 -7.88 -2.77
N MET A 64 4.00 -7.12 -2.63
CA MET A 64 3.85 -6.09 -1.59
C MET A 64 3.88 -6.67 -0.17
N VAL A 65 3.28 -7.84 0.04
CA VAL A 65 3.31 -8.54 1.34
C VAL A 65 4.72 -8.98 1.73
N ASN A 66 5.61 -9.20 0.75
CA ASN A 66 7.00 -9.57 1.00
C ASN A 66 7.93 -8.35 1.23
N VAL A 67 7.42 -7.13 1.15
CA VAL A 67 8.20 -5.92 1.46
C VAL A 67 8.27 -5.72 2.97
N ASP A 68 9.49 -5.50 3.48
CA ASP A 68 9.74 -5.34 4.91
C ASP A 68 8.82 -4.29 5.55
N GLY A 69 8.18 -4.68 6.65
CA GLY A 69 7.28 -3.82 7.44
C GLY A 69 5.88 -3.62 6.84
N VAL A 70 5.62 -4.08 5.62
CA VAL A 70 4.28 -3.96 5.00
C VAL A 70 3.30 -4.99 5.54
N GLU A 71 3.77 -6.18 5.93
CA GLU A 71 2.95 -7.23 6.54
C GLU A 71 2.14 -6.75 7.75
N ALA A 72 2.68 -5.81 8.53
CA ALA A 72 2.00 -5.23 9.69
C ALA A 72 0.70 -4.51 9.29
N GLN A 73 0.60 -4.02 8.05
CA GLN A 73 -0.61 -3.38 7.55
C GLN A 73 -1.76 -4.36 7.36
N LEU A 74 -1.51 -5.66 7.10
CA LEU A 74 -2.59 -6.66 6.94
C LEU A 74 -3.53 -6.71 8.15
N PHE A 75 -2.98 -6.44 9.34
CA PHE A 75 -3.68 -6.49 10.62
C PHE A 75 -3.99 -5.09 11.18
N ALA A 76 -3.57 -4.02 10.49
CA ALA A 76 -3.83 -2.65 10.91
C ALA A 76 -5.23 -2.23 10.48
N ARG A 77 -6.07 -1.84 11.44
CA ARG A 77 -7.37 -1.26 11.16
C ARG A 77 -7.21 0.19 10.72
N ASP A 78 -7.94 0.56 9.68
CA ASP A 78 -8.03 1.95 9.27
C ASP A 78 -9.04 2.74 10.12
N TRP A 79 -9.27 4.00 9.76
CA TRP A 79 -10.24 4.86 10.45
C TRP A 79 -11.69 4.36 10.39
N GLU A 80 -12.06 3.52 9.42
CA GLU A 80 -13.37 2.85 9.32
C GLU A 80 -13.40 1.55 10.14
N ASN A 81 -12.33 1.28 10.89
CA ASN A 81 -12.15 0.07 11.68
C ASN A 81 -12.09 -1.21 10.81
N GLU A 82 -11.77 -1.09 9.53
CA GLU A 82 -11.70 -2.20 8.57
C GLU A 82 -10.25 -2.66 8.33
N LEU A 83 -10.06 -3.98 8.25
CA LEU A 83 -8.77 -4.57 7.86
C LEU A 83 -8.60 -4.53 6.32
N PRO A 84 -7.39 -4.29 5.80
CA PRO A 84 -7.13 -4.39 4.36
C PRO A 84 -7.52 -5.76 3.79
N LEU A 85 -7.31 -6.83 4.57
CA LEU A 85 -7.66 -8.19 4.17
C LEU A 85 -9.17 -8.41 4.02
N ASP A 86 -9.97 -7.90 4.97
CA ASP A 86 -11.43 -8.01 4.90
C ASP A 86 -11.98 -7.24 3.69
N ARG A 87 -11.38 -6.08 3.42
CA ARG A 87 -11.71 -5.27 2.25
C ARG A 87 -11.33 -5.95 0.94
N ALA A 88 -10.16 -6.57 0.88
CA ALA A 88 -9.71 -7.32 -0.30
C ALA A 88 -10.72 -8.44 -0.63
N ARG A 89 -11.20 -9.16 0.39
CA ARG A 89 -12.25 -10.19 0.25
C ARG A 89 -13.55 -9.63 -0.31
N GLN A 90 -13.99 -8.44 0.14
CA GLN A 90 -15.20 -7.80 -0.40
C GLN A 90 -15.07 -7.43 -1.87
N GLN A 91 -13.86 -7.09 -2.32
CA GLN A 91 -13.58 -6.68 -3.70
C GLN A 91 -13.13 -7.84 -4.61
N GLY A 92 -13.02 -9.07 -4.08
CA GLY A 92 -12.51 -10.22 -4.82
C GLY A 92 -11.00 -10.17 -5.09
N ALA A 93 -10.27 -9.31 -4.40
CA ALA A 93 -8.81 -9.20 -4.45
C ALA A 93 -8.16 -10.21 -3.49
N GLN A 94 -7.10 -10.89 -3.92
CA GLN A 94 -6.32 -11.77 -3.05
C GLN A 94 -5.06 -11.05 -2.58
N LEU A 95 -4.94 -10.85 -1.27
CA LEU A 95 -3.75 -10.34 -0.56
C LEU A 95 -3.01 -11.49 0.12
#